data_AF-A0A6V6Z9W0-F1
#
_entry.id   AF-A0A6V6Z9W0-F1
#
_cell.length_a   1.000
_cell.length_b   1.000
_cell.length_c   1.000
_cell.angle_alpha   90.00
_cell.angle_beta   90.00
_cell.angle_gamma   90.00
#
_symmetry.space_group_name_H-M   'P 1'
#
loop_
_entity.id
_entity.type
_entity.pdbx_description
1 polymer ?
#
loop_
_entity_poly.entity_id
_entity_poly.type
_entity_poly.pdbx_seq_one_letter_code
_entity_poly.pdbx_strand_id
1 'polypeptide(L)'
;MSNSFIDLLVINTIVPLQFAYAKTVNESIAEDLISILDGISPEKNSIIDKFKSFGVSSENAFETQSLLQLKSQYCDVNGCMKCAVGMELLKNN
;
A
#
# COMPACT_ATOMS: atom_id res chain seq x y z
N MET A 1 -13.27 -17.45 12.74
CA MET A 1 -12.37 -16.74 11.81
C MET A 1 -11.67 -15.64 12.59
N SER A 2 -10.39 -15.38 12.34
CA SER A 2 -9.68 -14.26 12.99
C SER A 2 -9.91 -12.97 12.21
N ASN A 3 -9.91 -11.83 12.90
CA ASN A 3 -10.00 -10.52 12.25
C ASN A 3 -8.89 -10.33 11.22
N SER A 4 -7.67 -10.77 11.53
CA SER A 4 -6.53 -10.72 10.61
C SER A 4 -6.73 -11.50 9.29
N PHE A 5 -7.51 -12.59 9.30
CA PHE A 5 -7.81 -13.32 8.08
C PHE A 5 -8.87 -12.61 7.24
N ILE A 6 -9.85 -11.98 7.90
CA ILE A 6 -10.86 -11.14 7.23
C ILE A 6 -10.17 -9.94 6.58
N ASP A 7 -9.31 -9.25 7.33
CA ASP A 7 -8.52 -8.11 6.83
C ASP A 7 -7.72 -8.49 5.57
N LEU A 8 -7.06 -9.67 5.60
CA LEU A 8 -6.30 -10.16 4.45
C LEU A 8 -7.17 -10.38 3.21
N LEU A 9 -8.38 -10.92 3.37
CA LEU A 9 -9.34 -11.10 2.28
C LEU A 9 -9.85 -9.75 1.76
N VAL A 10 -10.09 -8.79 2.64
CA VAL A 10 -10.54 -7.45 2.24
C VAL A 10 -9.46 -6.77 1.39
N ILE A 11 -8.22 -6.76 1.86
CA ILE A 11 -7.08 -6.11 1.20
C ILE A 11 -6.77 -6.77 -0.15
N ASN A 12 -6.65 -8.11 -0.19
CA ASN A 12 -6.13 -8.80 -1.38
C ASN A 12 -7.19 -9.19 -2.40
N THR A 13 -8.45 -9.30 -1.97
CA THR A 13 -9.51 -9.86 -2.81
C THR A 13 -10.64 -8.87 -3.02
N ILE A 14 -11.25 -8.38 -1.95
CA ILE A 14 -12.47 -7.57 -2.04
C ILE A 14 -12.19 -6.20 -2.65
N VAL A 15 -11.21 -5.47 -2.14
CA VAL A 15 -10.85 -4.13 -2.64
C VAL A 15 -10.42 -4.18 -4.12
N PRO A 16 -9.49 -5.06 -4.54
CA PRO A 16 -9.08 -5.15 -5.94
C PRO A 16 -10.22 -5.56 -6.88
N LEU A 17 -11.08 -6.48 -6.44
CA LEU A 17 -12.22 -6.93 -7.24
C LEU A 17 -13.26 -5.81 -7.44
N GLN A 18 -13.58 -5.07 -6.38
CA GLN A 18 -14.48 -3.91 -6.48
C GLN A 18 -13.89 -2.83 -7.38
N PHE A 19 -12.61 -2.51 -7.23
CA PHE A 19 -11.94 -1.53 -8.09
C PHE A 19 -12.00 -1.95 -9.57
N ALA A 20 -11.71 -3.22 -9.86
CA ALA A 20 -11.78 -3.76 -11.21
C ALA A 20 -13.21 -3.68 -11.77
N TYR A 21 -14.22 -4.04 -10.98
CA TYR A 21 -15.63 -3.97 -11.37
C TYR A 21 -16.07 -2.54 -11.64
N ALA A 22 -15.80 -1.60 -10.75
CA ALA A 22 -16.16 -0.19 -10.91
C ALA A 22 -15.57 0.43 -12.19
N LYS A 23 -14.34 0.04 -12.54
CA LYS A 23 -13.72 0.42 -13.81
C LYS A 23 -14.50 -0.06 -15.03
N THR A 24 -15.17 -1.22 -14.96
CA THR A 24 -16.01 -1.73 -16.08
C THR A 24 -17.31 -0.96 -16.25
N VAL A 25 -17.84 -0.39 -15.17
CA VAL A 25 -19.08 0.40 -15.18
C VAL A 25 -18.82 1.91 -15.20
N ASN A 26 -17.56 2.33 -15.36
CA ASN A 26 -17.09 3.73 -15.30
C ASN A 26 -17.52 4.48 -14.03
N GLU A 27 -17.55 3.77 -12.90
CA GLU A 27 -17.84 4.33 -11.59
C GLU A 27 -16.54 4.66 -10.85
N SER A 28 -16.52 5.79 -10.14
CA SER A 28 -15.38 6.24 -9.37
C SER A 28 -15.57 5.94 -7.89
N ILE A 29 -15.10 4.77 -7.44
CA ILE A 29 -15.19 4.32 -6.04
C ILE A 29 -13.84 4.32 -5.31
N ALA A 30 -12.81 4.91 -5.91
CA ALA A 30 -11.45 4.79 -5.39
C ALA A 30 -11.32 5.36 -3.96
N GLU A 31 -11.97 6.49 -3.68
CA GLU A 31 -11.95 7.12 -2.35
C GLU A 31 -12.65 6.25 -1.29
N ASP A 32 -13.75 5.59 -1.65
CA ASP A 32 -14.46 4.66 -0.76
C ASP A 32 -13.58 3.44 -0.45
N LEU A 33 -12.90 2.90 -1.45
CA LEU A 33 -11.99 1.77 -1.28
C LEU A 33 -10.76 2.12 -0.43
N ILE A 34 -10.23 3.34 -0.59
CA ILE A 34 -9.16 3.86 0.28
C ILE A 34 -9.68 3.99 1.72
N SER A 35 -10.88 4.53 1.90
CA SER A 35 -11.50 4.67 3.23
C SER A 35 -11.70 3.32 3.94
N ILE A 36 -11.97 2.25 3.18
CA ILE A 36 -12.00 0.88 3.71
C ILE A 36 -10.62 0.47 4.24
N LEU A 37 -9.56 0.71 3.46
CA LEU A 37 -8.19 0.35 3.83
C LEU A 37 -7.65 1.19 5.00
N ASP A 38 -8.09 2.44 5.14
CA ASP A 38 -7.76 3.30 6.28
C ASP A 38 -8.32 2.75 7.61
N GLY A 39 -9.45 2.04 7.55
CA GLY A 39 -10.07 1.40 8.71
C GLY A 39 -9.42 0.07 9.14
N ILE A 40 -8.46 -0.46 8.37
CA ILE A 40 -7.83 -1.75 8.63
C ILE A 40 -6.45 -1.54 9.26
N SER A 41 -6.12 -2.36 10.26
CA SER A 41 -4.81 -2.33 10.91
C SER A 41 -3.68 -2.53 9.90
N PRO A 42 -2.51 -1.91 10.12
CA PRO A 42 -1.38 -2.03 9.22
C PRO A 42 -0.91 -3.48 9.14
N GLU A 43 -0.55 -3.91 7.93
CA GLU A 43 -0.04 -5.26 7.71
C GLU A 43 1.28 -5.49 8.43
N LYS A 44 1.43 -6.70 8.97
CA LYS A 44 2.64 -7.11 9.68
C LYS A 44 3.46 -8.05 8.82
N ASN A 45 4.53 -7.54 8.23
CA ASN A 45 5.50 -8.32 7.48
C ASN A 45 6.89 -7.69 7.56
N SER A 46 7.90 -8.47 7.17
CA SER A 46 9.31 -8.07 7.27
C SER A 46 9.68 -6.83 6.45
N ILE A 47 8.95 -6.53 5.37
CA ILE A 47 9.17 -5.34 4.55
C ILE A 47 8.71 -4.09 5.31
N ILE A 48 7.52 -4.14 5.90
CA ILE A 48 6.98 -3.05 6.73
C ILE A 48 7.84 -2.84 7.98
N ASP A 49 8.28 -3.93 8.62
CA ASP A 49 9.22 -3.84 9.75
C ASP A 49 10.53 -3.13 9.35
N LYS A 50 11.00 -3.35 8.12
CA LYS A 50 12.19 -2.69 7.60
C LYS A 50 11.97 -1.19 7.38
N PHE A 51 10.84 -0.79 6.79
CA PHE A 51 10.48 0.64 6.66
C PHE A 51 10.36 1.32 8.03
N LYS A 52 9.75 0.63 9.01
CA LYS A 52 9.69 1.11 10.39
C LYS A 52 11.07 1.33 10.99
N SER A 53 12.04 0.46 10.71
CA SER A 53 13.43 0.65 11.15
C SER A 53 14.13 1.87 10.54
N PHE A 54 13.62 2.39 9.42
CA PHE A 54 14.07 3.65 8.81
C PHE A 54 13.29 4.88 9.30
N GLY A 55 12.41 4.71 10.30
CA GLY A 55 11.58 5.78 10.85
C GLY A 55 10.27 6.02 10.08
N VAL A 56 9.93 5.16 9.11
CA VAL A 56 8.67 5.24 8.36
C VAL A 56 7.67 4.28 8.96
N SER A 57 6.77 4.79 9.81
CA SER A 57 5.66 4.02 10.39
C SER A 57 4.42 4.07 9.51
N SER A 58 3.59 3.01 9.58
CA SER A 58 2.28 2.98 8.95
C SER A 58 1.19 2.80 10.01
N GLU A 59 0.09 3.53 9.87
CA GLU A 59 -1.05 3.54 10.78
C GLU A 59 -2.19 2.63 10.32
N ASN A 60 -2.24 2.30 9.03
CA ASN A 60 -3.31 1.50 8.44
C ASN A 60 -2.83 0.66 7.24
N ALA A 61 -3.74 -0.15 6.69
CA ALA A 61 -3.46 -1.03 5.57
C ALA A 61 -3.19 -0.27 4.25
N PHE A 62 -3.81 0.90 4.05
CA PHE A 62 -3.56 1.71 2.86
C PHE A 62 -2.10 2.16 2.79
N GLU A 63 -1.54 2.60 3.90
CA GLU A 63 -0.14 3.00 4.01
C GLU A 63 0.81 1.82 3.85
N THR A 64 0.52 0.66 4.47
CA THR A 64 1.38 -0.52 4.26
C THR A 64 1.35 -0.99 2.82
N GLN A 65 0.19 -1.01 2.17
CA GLN A 65 0.07 -1.35 0.74
C GLN A 65 0.81 -0.34 -0.15
N SER A 66 0.77 0.95 0.19
CA SER A 66 1.52 1.99 -0.53
C SER A 66 3.05 1.77 -0.44
N LEU A 67 3.56 1.41 0.75
CA LEU A 67 4.98 1.09 0.93
C LEU A 67 5.40 -0.20 0.23
N LEU A 68 4.55 -1.24 0.25
CA LEU A 68 4.80 -2.47 -0.47
C LEU A 68 4.86 -2.23 -1.99
N GLN A 69 3.95 -1.41 -2.51
CA GLN A 69 3.94 -1.03 -3.92
C GLN A 69 5.17 -0.18 -4.28
N LEU A 70 5.53 0.80 -3.45
CA LEU A 70 6.76 1.59 -3.62
C LEU A 70 8.00 0.68 -3.71
N LYS A 71 8.11 -0.26 -2.77
CA LYS A 71 9.22 -1.21 -2.71
C LYS A 71 9.27 -2.08 -3.96
N SER A 72 8.15 -2.69 -4.34
CA SER A 72 8.09 -3.61 -5.48
C SER A 72 8.30 -2.91 -6.83
N GLN A 73 7.70 -1.75 -7.04
CA GLN A 73 7.72 -1.07 -8.34
C GLN A 73 8.92 -0.15 -8.55
N TYR A 74 9.59 0.28 -7.48
CA TYR A 74 10.72 1.21 -7.57
C TYR A 74 11.97 0.68 -6.89
N CYS A 75 11.92 0.32 -5.60
CA CYS A 75 13.13 -0.05 -4.87
C CYS A 75 13.78 -1.33 -5.43
N ASP A 76 13.00 -2.38 -5.67
CA ASP A 76 13.50 -3.68 -6.15
C ASP A 76 14.12 -3.60 -7.55
N VAL A 77 13.61 -2.71 -8.39
CA VAL A 77 14.09 -2.49 -9.76
C VAL A 77 15.14 -1.39 -9.85
N ASN A 78 15.64 -0.88 -8.72
CA ASN A 78 16.57 0.26 -8.65
C ASN A 78 16.07 1.51 -9.41
N GLY A 79 14.76 1.73 -9.42
CA GLY A 79 14.07 2.80 -10.15
C GLY A 79 14.10 4.18 -9.47
N CYS A 80 15.11 4.47 -8.64
CA CYS A 80 15.15 5.66 -7.77
C CYS A 80 15.00 6.99 -8.55
N MET A 81 15.52 7.07 -9.78
CA MET A 81 15.39 8.26 -10.64
C MET A 81 13.95 8.53 -11.12
N LYS A 82 13.04 7.56 -11.01
CA LYS A 82 11.62 7.69 -11.36
C LYS A 82 10.71 7.73 -10.12
N CYS A 83 11.30 7.60 -8.93
CA CYS A 83 10.59 7.57 -7.66
C CYS A 83 10.69 8.94 -6.99
N ALA A 84 9.57 9.55 -6.59
CA ALA A 84 9.58 10.85 -5.92
C ALA A 84 10.43 10.84 -4.63
N VAL A 85 10.27 9.80 -3.80
CA VAL A 85 11.08 9.61 -2.58
C VAL A 85 12.56 9.41 -2.93
N GLY A 86 12.84 8.55 -3.92
CA GLY A 86 14.22 8.27 -4.35
C GLY A 86 14.94 9.51 -4.87
N MET A 87 14.27 10.32 -5.70
CA MET A 87 14.82 11.58 -6.19
C MET A 87 15.11 12.56 -5.04
N GLU A 88 14.24 12.63 -4.04
CA GLU A 88 14.45 13.52 -2.89
C GLU A 88 15.62 13.08 -2.01
N LEU A 89 15.81 11.76 -1.82
CA LEU A 89 16.98 11.23 -1.11
C LEU A 89 18.29 11.48 -1.87
N LEU A 90 18.27 11.45 -3.20
CA LEU A 90 19.45 11.69 -4.04
C LEU A 90 19.89 13.15 -4.08
N LYS A 91 18.96 14.10 -3.92
CA LYS A 91 19.30 15.54 -3.83
C LYS A 91 19.97 15.93 -2.52
N ASN A 92 19.68 15.18 -1.46
CA ASN A 92 20.17 15.43 -0.10
C ASN A 92 21.47 14.67 0.21
N ASN A 93 22.16 14.14 -0.81
CA ASN A 93 23.53 13.63 -0.77
C ASN A 93 24.42 14.48 -1.69
#